data_AF-A0A3C0I1D8-F1
#
_entry.id   AF-A0A3C0I1D8-F1
#
_cell.length_a   1.000
_cell.length_b   1.000
_cell.length_c   1.000
_cell.angle_alpha   90.00
_cell.angle_beta   90.00
_cell.angle_gamma   90.00
#
_symmetry.space_group_name_H-M   'P 1'
#
loop_
_entity.id
_entity.type
_entity.pdbx_description
1 polymer ?
#
loop_
_entity_poly.entity_id
_entity_poly.type
_entity_poly.pdbx_seq_one_letter_code
_entity_poly.pdbx_strand_id
1 'polypeptide(L)' 'MEIEVSDKLYDLSFNYWNSGVLRAAVKLDLFSLLDKKPLSPDEVSRHLKAKDPRFIQAFLDACVVLELLDKEG' A
#
# COMPACT_ATOMS: atom_id res chain seq x y z
N MET A 1 -16.63 -15.64 27.19
CA MET A 1 -15.77 -14.45 27.03
C MET A 1 -14.42 -14.93 26.51
N GLU A 2 -14.39 -15.41 25.26
CA GLU A 2 -13.18 -15.96 24.61
C GLU A 2 -12.94 -15.36 23.22
N ILE A 3 -13.86 -14.53 22.73
CA ILE A 3 -13.82 -13.99 21.36
C ILE A 3 -12.96 -12.72 21.28
N GLU A 4 -12.75 -11.99 22.38
CA GLU A 4 -12.12 -10.66 22.35
C GLU A 4 -10.58 -10.64 22.24
N VAL A 5 -9.89 -11.72 22.62
CA VAL A 5 -8.41 -11.80 22.57
C VAL A 5 -7.93 -12.20 21.18
N SER A 6 -8.68 -13.07 20.50
CA SER A 6 -8.40 -13.48 19.11
C SER A 6 -8.46 -12.27 18.17
N ASP A 7 -9.46 -11.42 18.34
CA ASP A 7 -9.63 -10.22 17.52
C ASP A 7 -8.50 -9.21 17.75
N LYS A 8 -8.06 -9.01 19.00
CA LYS A 8 -6.92 -8.11 19.31
C LYS A 8 -5.59 -8.58 18.74
N LEU A 9 -5.31 -9.89 18.77
CA LEU A 9 -4.09 -10.44 18.17
C LEU A 9 -4.16 -10.38 16.64
N TYR A 10 -5.34 -10.63 16.07
CA TYR A 10 -5.60 -10.49 14.65
C TYR A 10 -5.35 -9.05 14.19
N ASP A 11 -5.97 -8.06 14.85
CA ASP A 11 -5.80 -6.64 14.55
C ASP A 11 -4.35 -6.19 14.69
N LEU A 12 -3.66 -6.64 15.74
CA LEU A 12 -2.24 -6.33 15.94
C LEU A 12 -1.37 -6.87 14.79
N SER A 13 -1.64 -8.11 14.36
CA SER A 13 -0.91 -8.71 13.24
C SER A 13 -1.18 -7.97 11.93
N PHE A 14 -2.43 -7.56 11.67
CA PHE A 14 -2.80 -6.79 10.50
C PHE A 14 -2.15 -5.40 10.52
N ASN A 15 -2.17 -4.71 11.65
CA ASN A 15 -1.58 -3.39 11.80
C ASN A 15 -0.05 -3.39 11.59
N TYR A 16 0.64 -4.48 11.95
CA TYR A 16 2.05 -4.65 11.60
C TYR A 16 2.26 -4.66 10.08
N TRP A 17 1.46 -5.43 9.34
CA TRP A 17 1.53 -5.46 7.88
C TRP A 17 1.16 -4.10 7.25
N ASN A 18 0.10 -3.46 7.74
CA ASN A 18 -0.35 -2.13 7.28
C ASN A 18 0.75 -1.08 7.46
N SER A 19 1.45 -1.11 8.60
CA SER A 19 2.59 -0.24 8.86
C SER A 19 3.75 -0.50 7.88
N GLY A 20 3.94 -1.75 7.46
CA GLY A 20 4.89 -2.12 6.41
C GLY A 20 4.56 -1.49 5.05
N VAL A 21 3.28 -1.50 4.67
CA VAL A 21 2.78 -0.86 3.44
C VAL A 21 3.01 0.65 3.48
N LEU A 22 2.59 1.32 4.56
CA LEU A 22 2.81 2.75 4.74
C LEU A 22 4.30 3.11 4.69
N ARG A 23 5.15 2.34 5.38
CA ARG A 23 6.59 2.55 5.37
C ARG A 23 7.17 2.41 3.97
N ALA A 24 6.70 1.45 3.17
CA ALA A 24 7.14 1.28 1.79
C ALA A 24 6.75 2.49 0.93
N ALA A 25 5.51 2.98 1.04
CA ALA A 25 5.03 4.17 0.33
C ALA A 25 5.88 5.41 0.64
N VAL A 26 6.20 5.64 1.91
CA VAL A 26 7.09 6.75 2.32
C VAL A 26 8.51 6.56 1.77
N LYS A 27 9.08 5.36 1.91
CA LYS A 27 10.47 5.12 1.50
C LYS A 27 10.66 5.21 -0.02
N LEU A 28 9.63 4.88 -0.78
CA LEU A 28 9.61 4.95 -2.24
C LEU A 28 9.17 6.32 -2.75
N ASP A 29 8.88 7.26 -1.86
CA ASP A 29 8.39 8.60 -2.18
C ASP A 29 7.14 8.58 -3.08
N LEU A 30 6.25 7.62 -2.83
CA LEU A 30 5.09 7.35 -3.68
C LEU A 30 4.11 8.52 -3.72
N PHE A 31 3.88 9.16 -2.57
CA PHE A 31 2.93 10.27 -2.48
C PHE A 31 3.39 11.47 -3.30
N SER A 32 4.66 11.86 -3.19
CA SER A 32 5.24 12.94 -4.01
C SER A 32 5.26 12.62 -5.51
N LEU A 33 5.38 11.33 -5.86
CA LEU A 33 5.29 10.88 -7.25
C LEU A 33 3.88 11.10 -7.82
N LEU A 34 2.85 10.76 -7.05
CA LEU A 34 1.44 10.82 -7.47
C LEU A 34 0.81 12.20 -7.31
N ASP A 35 1.33 13.04 -6.41
CA ASP A 35 0.87 14.44 -6.20
C ASP A 35 1.01 15.31 -7.47
N LYS A 36 1.97 14.96 -8.35
CA LYS A 36 2.18 15.68 -9.61
C LYS A 36 1.10 15.38 -10.64
N LYS A 37 0.68 14.12 -10.71
CA LYS A 37 -0.39 13.61 -11.58
C LYS A 37 -0.74 12.17 -11.20
N PRO A 38 -2.00 11.73 -11.43
CA PRO A 38 -2.34 10.31 -11.42
C PRO A 38 -1.45 9.53 -12.39
N LEU A 39 -1.03 8.33 -11.97
CA LEU A 39 -0.21 7.42 -12.74
C LEU A 39 -0.84 6.04 -12.78
N SER A 40 -0.72 5.36 -13.91
CA SER A 40 -1.08 3.96 -13.99
C SER A 40 -0.08 3.07 -13.22
N PRO A 41 -0.48 1.87 -12.80
CA PRO A 41 0.42 0.89 -12.17
C PRO A 41 1.71 0.64 -12.98
N ASP A 42 1.62 0.63 -14.31
CA ASP A 42 2.77 0.46 -15.20
C ASP A 42 3.70 1.69 -15.22
N GLU A 43 3.15 2.90 -15.14
CA GLU A 43 3.94 4.13 -14.98
C GLU A 43 4.67 4.15 -13.63
N VAL A 44 3.97 3.80 -12.54
CA VAL A 44 4.57 3.69 -11.20
C VAL A 44 5.67 2.63 -11.19
N SER A 45 5.42 1.46 -11.78
CA SER A 45 6.40 0.37 -11.86
C SER A 45 7.69 0.80 -12.56
N ARG A 46 7.58 1.53 -13.67
CA ARG A 46 8.74 2.11 -14.37
C ARG A 46 9.47 3.14 -13.53
N HIS A 47 8.75 4.03 -12.84
CA HIS A 47 9.36 5.04 -11.98
C HIS A 47 10.14 4.42 -10.82
N LEU A 48 9.54 3.43 -10.16
CA LEU A 48 10.12 2.72 -9.03
C LEU A 48 11.14 1.64 -9.44
N LYS A 49 11.35 1.43 -10.75
CA LYS A 49 12.24 0.41 -11.32
C LYS A 49 11.94 -0.98 -10.75
N ALA A 50 10.67 -1.30 -10.60
CA ALA A 50 10.24 -2.57 -10.04
C ALA A 50 10.60 -3.72 -10.98
N LYS A 51 11.12 -4.82 -10.41
CA LYS A 51 11.49 -6.01 -11.19
C LYS A 51 10.28 -6.80 -11.70
N ASP A 52 9.16 -6.74 -10.97
CA ASP A 52 7.91 -7.40 -11.34
C ASP A 52 6.75 -6.40 -11.14
N PRO A 53 6.09 -5.97 -12.23
CA PRO A 53 4.97 -5.03 -12.18
C PRO A 53 3.78 -5.51 -11.33
N ARG A 54 3.61 -6.83 -11.15
CA ARG A 54 2.50 -7.38 -10.37
C ARG A 54 2.60 -7.01 -8.88
N PHE A 55 3.82 -6.86 -8.36
CA PHE A 55 4.01 -6.40 -6.98
C PHE A 55 3.61 -4.93 -6.80
N ILE A 56 3.75 -4.12 -7.84
CA ILE A 56 3.34 -2.71 -7.80
C ILE A 56 1.82 -2.60 -7.78
N GLN A 57 1.12 -3.40 -8.61
CA GLN A 57 -0.35 -3.44 -8.56
C GLN A 57 -0.86 -3.80 -7.15
N ALA A 58 -0.37 -4.90 -6.59
CA ALA A 58 -0.79 -5.35 -5.26
C ALA A 58 -0.45 -4.33 -4.15
N PHE A 59 0.69 -3.66 -4.26
CA PHE A 59 1.09 -2.60 -3.34
C PHE A 59 0.17 -1.37 -3.43
N LEU A 60 -0.16 -0.92 -4.65
CA LEU A 60 -1.07 0.20 -4.86
C LEU A 60 -2.49 -0.13 -4.37
N ASP A 61 -3.00 -1.34 -4.66
CA ASP A 61 -4.31 -1.76 -4.16
C ASP A 61 -4.33 -1.83 -2.62
N ALA A 62 -3.23 -2.25 -1.97
CA ALA A 62 -3.10 -2.19 -0.51
C ALA A 62 -3.11 -0.75 0.01
N CYS A 63 -2.43 0.19 -0.66
CA CYS A 63 -2.50 1.60 -0.32
C CYS A 63 -3.93 2.16 -0.44
N VAL A 64 -4.71 1.73 -1.43
CA VAL A 64 -6.12 2.14 -1.58
C VAL A 64 -6.99 1.59 -0.46
N VAL A 65 -6.84 0.30 -0.11
CA VAL A 65 -7.58 -0.32 1.02
C VAL A 65 -7.26 0.36 2.35
N LEU A 66 -6.04 0.86 2.52
CA LEU A 66 -5.61 1.61 3.70
C LEU A 66 -5.94 3.11 3.64
N GLU A 67 -6.72 3.54 2.64
CA GLU A 67 -7.13 4.94 2.45
C GLU A 67 -5.93 5.91 2.31
N LEU A 68 -4.78 5.40 1.83
CA LEU A 68 -3.59 6.20 1.57
C LEU A 68 -3.58 6.78 0.14
N LEU A 69 -4.34 6.15 -0.77
CA LEU A 69 -4.48 6.56 -2.16
C LEU A 69 -5.93 6.38 -2.61
N ASP A 70 -6.37 7.22 -3.52
CA ASP A 70 -7.59 7.02 -4.28
C ASP A 70 -7.29 6.31 -5.61
N LYS A 71 -8.22 5.47 -6.07
CA LYS A 71 -8.15 4.80 -7.37
C LYS A 71 -9.06 5.50 -8.36
N GLU A 72 -8.47 6.16 -9.34
CA GLU A 72 -9.18 6.72 -10.49
C GLU A 72 -9.33 5.67 -11.60
N GLY A 73 -10.47 5.68 -12.29
CA GLY A 73 -10.91 4.64 -13.23
C GLY A 73 -10.02 4.43 -14.44
#